data_AF-A0A519Z848-F1
#
_entry.id   AF-A0A519Z848-F1
#
_cell.length_a   1.000
_cell.length_b   1.000
_cell.length_c   1.000
_cell.angle_alpha   90.00
_cell.angle_beta   90.00
_cell.angle_gamma   90.00
#
_symmetry.space_group_name_H-M   'P 1'
#
loop_
_entity.id
_entity.type
_entity.pdbx_description
1 polymer ?
#
loop_
_entity_poly.entity_id
_entity_poly.type
_entity_poly.pdbx_seq_one_letter_code
_entity_poly.pdbx_strand_id
1 'polypeptide(L)'
;LESLNAYARSIVQPAGRPEVDAVWGIPPTVAIEQRLSRGGRKSTVGTTTEVWHFLRLLYVKLGVQHCIHDGAAVQPQTPDSIVAQLMRHFKGQHIGLLAPLVVARKGVYTELADWARPRGYTHLRVDGNFLPTTGFPRIDRFKEHTIELPVVSLDVTPATEGLLRERLVFALEHGKGVLHVLSALDGLKAAMESGTSTAGLGTLQVFSTRRACPVCSTSYAELDPRLFSYNSRHGWCPDCVGTGVKLTKDQRKVFDDSVQSDDNRGREQTFAEPEVEDVGETACPSCLGTRLNPTARAVRFAGVSITDIARLSVSDVRQWVASLGTIGAMTARESGIA
;
A
#
# COMPACT_ATOMS: atom_id res chain seq x y z
N LEU A 1 15.01 14.76 -27.31
CA LEU A 1 15.13 15.27 -25.92
C LEU A 1 14.04 16.29 -25.60
N GLU A 2 13.68 17.19 -26.51
CA GLU A 2 12.65 18.21 -26.27
C GLU A 2 11.22 17.67 -26.11
N SER A 3 10.92 16.50 -26.68
CA SER A 3 9.66 15.77 -26.47
C SER A 3 9.55 15.08 -25.11
N LEU A 4 10.65 14.98 -24.35
CA LEU A 4 10.65 14.41 -23.01
C LEU A 4 10.33 15.50 -21.98
N ASN A 5 9.68 15.11 -20.89
CA ASN A 5 9.45 16.03 -19.77
C ASN A 5 10.77 16.49 -19.14
N ALA A 6 10.74 17.63 -18.42
CA ALA A 6 11.93 18.24 -17.84
C ALA A 6 12.71 17.29 -16.90
N TYR A 7 11.99 16.37 -16.22
CA TYR A 7 12.59 15.37 -15.34
C TYR A 7 13.41 14.33 -16.11
N ALA A 8 12.84 13.73 -17.17
CA ALA A 8 13.52 12.76 -18.02
C ALA A 8 14.75 13.38 -18.72
N ARG A 9 14.68 14.65 -19.15
CA ARG A 9 15.85 15.36 -19.70
C ARG A 9 17.00 15.51 -18.71
N SER A 10 16.71 15.62 -17.41
CA SER A 10 17.75 15.77 -16.39
C SER A 10 18.49 14.46 -16.05
N ILE A 11 17.99 13.32 -16.53
CA ILE A 11 18.51 11.98 -16.24
C ILE A 11 19.19 11.39 -17.47
N VAL A 12 18.67 11.69 -18.67
CA VAL A 12 19.22 11.19 -19.93
C VAL A 12 20.47 12.00 -20.28
N GLN A 13 21.65 11.37 -20.15
CA GLN A 13 22.87 11.93 -20.75
C GLN A 13 22.67 12.01 -22.27
N PRO A 14 23.00 13.15 -22.91
CA PRO A 14 22.94 13.23 -24.36
C PRO A 14 23.85 12.15 -24.95
N ALA A 15 23.31 11.34 -25.86
CA ALA A 15 24.14 10.45 -26.65
C ALA A 15 25.18 11.28 -27.43
N GLY A 16 26.34 10.68 -27.74
CA GLY A 16 27.35 11.32 -28.56
C GLY A 16 26.74 11.87 -29.85
N ARG A 17 27.12 13.09 -30.22
CA ARG A 17 26.63 13.73 -31.45
C ARG A 17 27.08 12.89 -32.65
N PRO A 18 26.18 12.51 -33.58
CA PRO A 18 26.57 11.79 -34.79
C PRO A 18 27.50 12.63 -35.66
N GLU A 19 28.43 11.97 -36.37
CA GLU A 19 29.39 12.61 -37.29
C GLU A 19 28.72 13.05 -38.59
N VAL A 20 27.97 14.15 -38.53
CA VAL A 20 27.31 14.77 -39.68
C VAL A 20 27.34 16.30 -39.55
N ASP A 21 27.57 16.99 -40.67
CA ASP A 21 27.68 18.46 -40.70
C ASP A 21 26.34 19.15 -40.47
N ALA A 22 25.30 18.70 -41.16
CA ALA A 22 23.93 19.20 -40.98
C ALA A 22 22.90 18.15 -41.36
N VAL A 23 21.77 18.16 -40.65
CA VAL A 23 20.62 17.32 -40.94
C VAL A 23 19.35 18.16 -40.87
N TRP A 24 18.57 18.16 -41.94
CA TRP A 24 17.38 18.99 -42.07
C TRP A 24 16.16 18.10 -42.34
N GLY A 25 14.99 18.50 -41.82
CA GLY A 25 13.72 17.85 -42.15
C GLY A 25 13.52 16.46 -41.57
N ILE A 26 14.25 16.07 -40.50
CA ILE A 26 13.97 14.81 -39.80
C ILE A 26 12.74 14.98 -38.91
N PRO A 27 11.64 14.25 -39.18
CA PRO A 27 10.52 14.19 -38.25
C PRO A 27 10.95 13.43 -36.98
N PRO A 28 10.25 13.60 -35.84
CA PRO A 28 10.47 12.78 -34.65
C PRO A 28 10.45 11.29 -35.02
N THR A 29 11.63 10.66 -35.03
CA THR A 29 11.82 9.30 -35.52
C THR A 29 11.90 8.35 -34.33
N VAL A 30 11.14 7.26 -34.37
CA VAL A 30 11.19 6.18 -33.38
C VAL A 30 11.97 5.03 -34.00
N ALA A 31 13.11 4.68 -33.41
CA ALA A 31 13.83 3.46 -33.78
C ALA A 31 13.17 2.27 -33.08
N ILE A 32 12.71 1.29 -33.86
CA ILE A 32 12.19 0.02 -33.35
C ILE A 32 13.27 -1.03 -33.60
N GLU A 33 14.01 -1.36 -32.55
CA GLU A 33 15.05 -2.39 -32.58
C GLU A 33 14.61 -3.58 -31.71
N GLN A 34 14.99 -4.80 -32.13
CA GLN A 34 14.81 -5.97 -31.29
C GLN A 34 15.89 -5.97 -30.20
N ARG A 35 15.59 -5.38 -29.04
CA ARG A 35 16.46 -5.53 -27.86
C ARG A 35 16.34 -6.95 -27.32
N LEU A 36 17.45 -7.67 -27.33
CA LEU A 36 17.60 -8.98 -26.66
C LEU A 36 17.80 -8.86 -25.15
N SER A 37 17.93 -7.63 -24.61
CA SER A 37 18.08 -7.41 -23.18
C SER A 37 16.86 -7.92 -22.44
N ARG A 38 17.05 -8.97 -21.63
CA ARG A 38 16.03 -9.47 -20.70
C ARG A 38 15.64 -8.33 -19.76
N GLY A 39 14.34 -8.07 -19.65
CA GLY A 39 13.83 -7.27 -18.55
C GLY A 39 14.19 -7.92 -17.21
N GLY A 40 14.20 -7.12 -16.17
CA GLY A 40 14.43 -7.57 -14.80
C GLY A 40 13.50 -8.71 -14.36
N ARG A 41 13.80 -9.44 -13.28
CA ARG A 41 13.01 -10.64 -12.89
C ARG A 41 11.55 -10.31 -12.56
N LYS A 42 11.28 -9.09 -12.12
CA LYS A 42 9.91 -8.61 -11.86
C LYS A 42 9.21 -8.09 -13.12
N SER A 43 9.93 -7.87 -14.23
CA SER A 43 9.36 -7.47 -15.50
C SER A 43 8.52 -8.59 -16.14
N THR A 44 7.41 -8.21 -16.74
CA THR A 44 6.43 -9.08 -17.39
C THR A 44 5.90 -8.39 -18.64
N VAL A 45 5.24 -9.12 -19.53
CA VAL A 45 4.52 -8.54 -20.67
C VAL A 45 3.56 -7.43 -20.21
N GLY A 46 2.80 -7.68 -19.13
CA GLY A 46 1.83 -6.71 -18.61
C GLY A 46 2.46 -5.41 -18.08
N THR A 47 3.66 -5.47 -17.49
CA THR A 47 4.37 -4.26 -17.04
C THR A 47 5.02 -3.51 -18.19
N THR A 48 5.60 -4.22 -19.16
CA THR A 48 6.27 -3.62 -20.33
C THR A 48 5.28 -2.94 -21.27
N THR A 49 4.08 -3.51 -21.43
CA THR A 49 2.99 -2.93 -22.24
C THR A 49 2.08 -2.00 -21.45
N GLU A 50 2.39 -1.75 -20.17
CA GLU A 50 1.57 -0.99 -19.23
C GLU A 50 0.14 -1.52 -18.96
N VAL A 51 -0.31 -2.59 -19.63
CA VAL A 51 -1.62 -3.23 -19.41
C VAL A 51 -1.86 -3.54 -17.93
N TRP A 52 -0.82 -4.00 -17.22
CA TRP A 52 -0.89 -4.24 -15.77
C TRP A 52 -1.29 -2.98 -15.00
N HIS A 53 -0.76 -1.81 -15.37
CA HIS A 53 -1.05 -0.54 -14.68
C HIS A 53 -2.54 -0.19 -14.75
N PHE A 54 -3.18 -0.41 -15.91
CA PHE A 54 -4.62 -0.24 -16.09
C PHE A 54 -5.42 -1.28 -15.31
N LEU A 55 -5.00 -2.55 -15.34
CA LEU A 55 -5.65 -3.60 -14.54
C LEU A 55 -5.63 -3.27 -13.04
N ARG A 56 -4.53 -2.76 -12.50
CA ARG A 56 -4.48 -2.33 -11.08
C ARG A 56 -5.53 -1.25 -10.79
N LEU A 57 -5.67 -0.26 -11.67
CA LEU A 57 -6.66 0.81 -11.50
C LEU A 57 -8.09 0.27 -11.57
N LEU A 58 -8.37 -0.64 -12.52
CA LEU A 58 -9.66 -1.32 -12.65
C LEU A 58 -10.02 -2.05 -11.34
N TYR A 59 -9.11 -2.85 -10.80
CA TYR A 59 -9.34 -3.60 -9.56
C TYR A 59 -9.45 -2.72 -8.32
N VAL A 60 -8.78 -1.57 -8.27
CA VAL A 60 -8.99 -0.59 -7.19
C VAL A 60 -10.39 0.01 -7.25
N LYS A 61 -10.90 0.29 -8.46
CA LYS A 61 -12.17 0.99 -8.65
C LYS A 61 -13.38 0.08 -8.56
N LEU A 62 -13.30 -1.11 -9.13
CA LEU A 62 -14.42 -2.03 -9.31
C LEU A 62 -14.24 -3.37 -8.56
N GLY A 63 -13.04 -3.65 -8.05
CA GLY A 63 -12.78 -4.89 -7.33
C GLY A 63 -13.44 -4.92 -5.96
N VAL A 64 -14.05 -6.06 -5.65
CA VAL A 64 -14.58 -6.39 -4.32
C VAL A 64 -13.51 -7.12 -3.54
N GLN A 65 -13.11 -6.55 -2.40
CA GLN A 65 -12.22 -7.21 -1.45
C GLN A 65 -12.96 -8.39 -0.81
N HIS A 66 -12.31 -9.55 -0.76
CA HIS A 66 -12.76 -10.70 0.02
C HIS A 66 -11.81 -10.92 1.19
N CYS A 67 -12.33 -11.54 2.26
CA CYS A 67 -11.55 -11.83 3.43
C CYS A 67 -10.49 -12.91 3.15
N ILE A 68 -9.26 -12.71 3.62
CA ILE A 68 -8.18 -13.68 3.43
C ILE A 68 -8.32 -14.95 4.30
N HIS A 69 -9.17 -14.88 5.34
CA HIS A 69 -9.35 -15.97 6.30
C HIS A 69 -10.53 -16.88 5.94
N ASP A 70 -11.63 -16.29 5.48
CA ASP A 70 -12.90 -17.01 5.26
C ASP A 70 -13.48 -16.80 3.85
N GLY A 71 -12.90 -15.92 3.03
CA GLY A 71 -13.36 -15.66 1.67
C GLY A 71 -14.66 -14.87 1.55
N ALA A 72 -15.27 -14.42 2.65
CA ALA A 72 -16.49 -13.61 2.59
C ALA A 72 -16.21 -12.25 1.94
N ALA A 73 -17.17 -11.75 1.16
CA ALA A 73 -17.09 -10.40 0.60
C ALA A 73 -17.08 -9.37 1.73
N VAL A 74 -16.09 -8.47 1.68
CA VAL A 74 -15.93 -7.40 2.66
C VAL A 74 -17.06 -6.39 2.47
N GLN A 75 -17.75 -6.06 3.56
CA GLN A 75 -18.92 -5.18 3.60
C GLN A 75 -18.68 -3.98 4.52
N PRO A 76 -19.46 -2.90 4.37
CA PRO A 76 -19.55 -1.86 5.39
C PRO A 76 -20.04 -2.42 6.73
N GLN A 77 -19.58 -1.84 7.83
CA GLN A 77 -20.07 -2.13 9.19
C GLN A 77 -20.39 -0.82 9.92
N THR A 78 -21.33 -0.89 10.86
CA THR A 78 -21.74 0.28 11.64
C THR A 78 -20.71 0.62 12.74
N PRO A 79 -20.61 1.89 13.16
CA PRO A 79 -19.80 2.26 14.34
C PRO A 79 -20.14 1.43 15.57
N ASP A 80 -21.43 1.14 15.78
CA ASP A 80 -21.92 0.32 16.89
C ASP A 80 -21.40 -1.13 16.84
N SER A 81 -21.29 -1.71 15.64
CA SER A 81 -20.66 -3.02 15.45
C SER A 81 -19.18 -2.98 15.84
N ILE A 82 -18.46 -1.90 15.50
CA ILE A 82 -17.06 -1.73 15.90
C ILE A 82 -16.96 -1.61 17.42
N VAL A 83 -17.80 -0.80 18.07
CA VAL A 83 -17.85 -0.70 19.54
C VAL A 83 -18.07 -2.08 20.18
N ALA A 84 -19.05 -2.84 19.70
CA ALA A 84 -19.32 -4.19 20.20
C ALA A 84 -18.15 -5.17 19.98
N GLN A 85 -17.39 -5.03 18.89
CA GLN A 85 -16.16 -5.80 18.68
C GLN A 85 -15.06 -5.40 19.67
N LEU A 86 -14.84 -4.10 19.88
CA LEU A 86 -13.82 -3.61 20.82
C LEU A 86 -14.13 -4.07 22.25
N MET A 87 -15.39 -3.95 22.67
CA MET A 87 -15.86 -4.41 23.97
C MET A 87 -15.68 -5.92 24.19
N ARG A 88 -15.73 -6.73 23.12
CA ARG A 88 -15.51 -8.17 23.18
C ARG A 88 -14.03 -8.55 23.17
N HIS A 89 -13.26 -8.01 22.23
CA HIS A 89 -11.87 -8.43 22.00
C HIS A 89 -10.89 -7.84 23.01
N PHE A 90 -11.17 -6.64 23.51
CA PHE A 90 -10.26 -5.92 24.40
C PHE A 90 -10.80 -5.78 25.82
N LYS A 91 -11.80 -6.58 26.21
CA LYS A 91 -12.41 -6.51 27.55
C LYS A 91 -11.34 -6.52 28.65
N GLY A 92 -11.31 -5.47 29.47
CA GLY A 92 -10.37 -5.31 30.58
C GLY A 92 -8.95 -4.90 30.18
N GLN A 93 -8.69 -4.61 28.90
CA GLN A 93 -7.41 -4.11 28.41
C GLN A 93 -7.44 -2.58 28.27
N HIS A 94 -6.26 -1.96 28.39
CA HIS A 94 -6.05 -0.57 28.04
C HIS A 94 -5.74 -0.45 26.55
N ILE A 95 -6.49 0.38 25.82
CA ILE A 95 -6.30 0.58 24.38
C ILE A 95 -6.22 2.08 24.03
N GLY A 96 -5.51 2.36 22.93
CA GLY A 96 -5.45 3.68 22.30
C GLY A 96 -6.24 3.70 21.00
N LEU A 97 -7.16 4.66 20.86
CA LEU A 97 -7.84 4.92 19.59
C LEU A 97 -7.07 5.99 18.81
N LEU A 98 -6.71 5.66 17.58
CA LEU A 98 -5.93 6.49 16.69
C LEU A 98 -6.70 6.75 15.39
N ALA A 99 -6.74 7.99 14.93
CA ALA A 99 -7.29 8.35 13.64
C ALA A 99 -6.16 8.45 12.59
N PRO A 100 -6.10 7.57 11.58
CA PRO A 100 -5.07 7.64 10.55
C PRO A 100 -5.30 8.85 9.64
N LEU A 101 -4.42 9.85 9.73
CA LEU A 101 -4.47 11.06 8.90
C LEU A 101 -3.75 10.85 7.57
N VAL A 102 -2.64 10.12 7.61
CA VAL A 102 -1.79 9.78 6.46
C VAL A 102 -1.38 8.32 6.56
N VAL A 103 -1.50 7.57 5.46
CA VAL A 103 -1.12 6.14 5.43
C VAL A 103 -0.18 5.90 4.27
N ALA A 104 1.09 5.58 4.59
CA ALA A 104 2.15 5.28 3.64
C ALA A 104 2.23 6.28 2.47
N ARG A 105 2.40 7.57 2.74
CA ARG A 105 2.56 8.61 1.71
C ARG A 105 3.80 9.45 1.98
N LYS A 106 4.41 9.95 0.90
CA LYS A 106 5.59 10.83 0.96
C LYS A 106 5.15 12.28 1.16
N GLY A 107 5.83 13.01 2.04
CA GLY A 107 5.51 14.42 2.31
C GLY A 107 6.15 14.96 3.59
N VAL A 108 6.06 16.28 3.78
CA VAL A 108 6.68 16.99 4.92
C VAL A 108 5.77 17.03 6.16
N TYR A 109 4.44 16.97 5.97
CA TYR A 109 3.38 16.87 6.99
C TYR A 109 3.48 17.72 8.28
N THR A 110 4.34 18.73 8.34
CA THR A 110 4.48 19.65 9.48
C THR A 110 3.18 20.38 9.79
N GLU A 111 2.39 20.66 8.76
CA GLU A 111 1.05 21.28 8.87
C GLU A 111 0.09 20.46 9.75
N LEU A 112 0.25 19.14 9.84
CA LEU A 112 -0.60 18.30 10.71
C LEU A 112 -0.30 18.56 12.19
N ALA A 113 0.96 18.78 12.55
CA ALA A 113 1.33 19.14 13.92
C ALA A 113 0.85 20.54 14.28
N ASP A 114 0.95 21.49 13.35
CA ASP A 114 0.43 22.86 13.52
C ASP A 114 -1.10 22.90 13.61
N TRP A 115 -1.80 21.99 12.94
CA TRP A 115 -3.24 21.80 13.08
C TRP A 115 -3.62 21.13 14.42
N ALA A 116 -2.85 20.14 14.86
CA ALA A 116 -3.15 19.35 16.06
C ALA A 116 -2.87 20.10 17.37
N ARG A 117 -1.77 20.88 17.43
CA ARG A 117 -1.34 21.64 18.61
C ARG A 117 -2.42 22.58 19.20
N PRO A 118 -3.07 23.49 18.44
CA PRO A 118 -4.09 24.39 18.99
C PRO A 118 -5.37 23.65 19.44
N ARG A 119 -5.54 22.38 19.06
CA ARG A 119 -6.67 21.52 19.46
C ARG A 119 -6.38 20.71 20.72
N GLY A 120 -5.22 20.90 21.35
CA GLY A 120 -4.84 20.25 22.60
C GLY A 120 -4.17 18.88 22.41
N TYR A 121 -3.87 18.46 21.18
CA TYR A 121 -3.12 17.23 20.94
C TYR A 121 -1.63 17.44 21.22
N THR A 122 -1.09 16.68 22.16
CA THR A 122 0.31 16.77 22.58
C THR A 122 1.26 15.98 21.69
N HIS A 123 0.78 14.89 21.07
CA HIS A 123 1.58 14.00 20.25
C HIS A 123 0.84 13.57 18.98
N LEU A 124 1.62 13.24 17.94
CA LEU A 124 1.19 12.48 16.77
C LEU A 124 2.01 11.19 16.70
N ARG A 125 1.40 10.08 16.30
CA ARG A 125 2.13 8.84 16.07
C ARG A 125 2.59 8.81 14.61
N VAL A 126 3.90 8.85 14.39
CA VAL A 126 4.55 8.88 13.08
C VAL A 126 5.43 7.65 12.94
N ASP A 127 5.11 6.77 11.99
CA ASP A 127 5.82 5.52 11.74
C ASP A 127 6.01 4.66 12.99
N GLY A 128 4.99 4.65 13.85
CA GLY A 128 5.01 3.94 15.13
C GLY A 128 5.53 4.78 16.30
N ASN A 129 6.23 5.89 16.07
CA ASN A 129 6.78 6.75 17.11
C ASN A 129 5.83 7.86 17.53
N PHE A 130 5.57 8.04 18.83
CA PHE A 130 4.85 9.20 19.35
C PHE A 130 5.77 10.42 19.41
N LEU A 131 5.59 11.34 18.46
CA LEU A 131 6.36 12.57 18.35
C LEU A 131 5.54 13.76 18.90
N PRO A 132 6.16 14.69 19.65
CA PRO A 132 5.46 15.84 20.20
C PRO A 132 5.01 16.81 19.10
N THR A 133 3.82 17.40 19.25
CA THR A 133 3.31 18.43 18.31
C THR A 133 3.99 19.79 18.47
N THR A 134 4.59 20.04 19.63
CA THR A 134 5.45 21.18 19.90
C THR A 134 6.90 20.82 19.55
N GLY A 135 7.56 21.64 18.71
CA GLY A 135 8.90 21.31 18.22
C GLY A 135 8.91 20.07 17.30
N PHE A 136 7.83 19.85 16.55
CA PHE A 136 7.66 18.67 15.71
C PHE A 136 8.86 18.49 14.75
N PRO A 137 9.49 17.31 14.73
CA PRO A 137 10.70 17.09 13.94
C PRO A 137 10.40 17.10 12.44
N ARG A 138 11.38 17.55 11.64
CA ARG A 138 11.27 17.46 10.17
C ARG A 138 11.46 16.01 9.73
N ILE A 139 10.39 15.42 9.22
CA ILE A 139 10.40 14.10 8.59
C ILE A 139 10.88 14.20 7.13
N ASP A 140 11.41 13.10 6.60
CA ASP A 140 11.97 13.05 5.25
C ASP A 140 10.87 13.02 4.18
N ARG A 141 10.72 14.12 3.45
CA ARG A 141 9.73 14.26 2.38
C ARG A 141 9.79 13.18 1.29
N PHE A 142 10.90 12.46 1.15
CA PHE A 142 11.10 11.43 0.12
C PHE A 142 10.81 10.02 0.62
N LYS A 143 10.64 9.82 1.93
CA LYS A 143 10.26 8.55 2.56
C LYS A 143 8.74 8.48 2.75
N GLU A 144 8.19 7.27 2.72
CA GLU A 144 6.77 7.05 3.02
C GLU A 144 6.54 7.13 4.52
N HIS A 145 5.53 7.89 4.94
CA HIS A 145 5.16 8.06 6.34
C HIS A 145 3.71 7.63 6.59
N THR A 146 3.46 7.08 7.77
CA THR A 146 2.14 6.86 8.34
C THR A 146 1.98 7.73 9.57
N ILE A 147 0.98 8.62 9.55
CA ILE A 147 0.73 9.61 10.62
C ILE A 147 -0.67 9.39 11.16
N GLU A 148 -0.75 9.15 12.46
CA GLU A 148 -1.97 8.87 13.18
C GLU A 148 -2.14 9.88 14.32
N LEU A 149 -3.38 10.34 14.52
CA LEU A 149 -3.77 11.23 15.60
C LEU A 149 -4.25 10.40 16.80
N PRO A 150 -3.58 10.45 17.96
CA PRO A 150 -4.09 9.84 19.19
C PRO A 150 -5.33 10.58 19.69
N VAL A 151 -6.48 9.89 19.66
CA VAL A 151 -7.77 10.48 20.03
C VAL A 151 -8.07 10.28 21.51
N VAL A 152 -7.92 9.05 22.00
CA VAL A 152 -8.14 8.72 23.41
C VAL A 152 -7.36 7.47 23.80
N SER A 153 -6.98 7.38 25.07
CA SER A 153 -6.46 6.17 25.72
C SER A 153 -7.40 5.83 26.86
N LEU A 154 -7.95 4.62 26.90
CA LEU A 154 -8.93 4.21 27.91
C LEU A 154 -8.92 2.70 28.16
N ASP A 155 -9.37 2.31 29.34
CA ASP A 155 -9.64 0.92 29.69
C ASP A 155 -10.99 0.49 29.12
N VAL A 156 -11.05 -0.67 28.48
CA VAL A 156 -12.29 -1.19 27.89
C VAL A 156 -13.11 -1.90 28.96
N THR A 157 -14.06 -1.16 29.54
CA THR A 157 -14.95 -1.62 30.62
C THR A 157 -16.39 -1.18 30.35
N PRO A 158 -17.41 -1.82 30.97
CA PRO A 158 -18.80 -1.37 30.82
C PRO A 158 -19.02 0.09 31.22
N ALA A 159 -18.27 0.61 32.19
CA ALA A 159 -18.38 1.99 32.65
C ALA A 159 -17.87 3.01 31.61
N THR A 160 -16.88 2.62 30.80
CA THR A 160 -16.25 3.49 29.79
C THR A 160 -16.86 3.34 28.40
N GLU A 161 -17.87 2.47 28.21
CA GLU A 161 -18.49 2.23 26.90
C GLU A 161 -19.07 3.50 26.26
N GLY A 162 -19.71 4.37 27.06
CA GLY A 162 -20.25 5.64 26.56
C GLY A 162 -19.16 6.56 25.98
N LEU A 163 -18.04 6.69 26.70
CA LEU A 163 -16.88 7.45 26.25
C LEU A 163 -16.22 6.80 25.02
N LEU A 164 -16.08 5.48 25.02
CA LEU A 164 -15.54 4.73 23.88
C LEU A 164 -16.35 5.01 22.61
N ARG A 165 -17.68 4.97 22.69
CA ARG A 165 -18.57 5.24 21.55
C ARG A 165 -18.39 6.64 21.00
N GLU A 166 -18.41 7.66 21.87
CA GLU A 166 -18.22 9.06 21.48
C GLU A 166 -16.87 9.28 20.79
N ARG A 167 -15.79 8.79 21.42
CA ARG A 167 -14.42 8.97 20.90
C ARG A 167 -14.16 8.15 19.63
N LEU A 168 -14.79 7.00 19.49
CA LEU A 168 -14.72 6.19 18.27
C LEU A 168 -15.34 6.91 17.08
N VAL A 169 -16.50 7.56 17.24
CA VAL A 169 -17.12 8.36 16.16
C VAL A 169 -16.18 9.48 15.73
N PHE A 170 -15.63 10.22 16.70
CA PHE A 170 -14.66 11.28 16.43
C PHE A 170 -13.41 10.77 15.67
N ALA A 171 -12.87 9.61 16.09
CA ALA A 171 -11.72 9.01 15.46
C ALA A 171 -12.01 8.56 14.02
N LEU A 172 -13.19 7.97 13.77
CA LEU A 172 -13.64 7.59 12.44
C LEU A 172 -13.85 8.80 11.53
N GLU A 173 -14.34 9.93 12.03
CA GLU A 173 -14.50 11.15 11.24
C GLU A 173 -13.14 11.66 10.73
N HIS A 174 -12.16 11.78 11.63
CA HIS A 174 -10.81 12.23 11.28
C HIS A 174 -10.07 11.22 10.39
N GLY A 175 -10.29 9.92 10.62
CA GLY A 175 -9.74 8.82 9.83
C GLY A 175 -10.54 8.48 8.57
N LYS A 176 -11.55 9.28 8.19
CA LYS A 176 -12.40 9.09 7.00
C LYS A 176 -13.06 7.70 6.91
N GLY A 177 -13.53 7.18 8.04
CA GLY A 177 -14.15 5.87 8.19
C GLY A 177 -13.18 4.73 8.49
N VAL A 178 -11.92 5.06 8.82
CA VAL A 178 -10.90 4.13 9.29
C VAL A 178 -10.48 4.52 10.70
N LEU A 179 -10.27 3.53 11.56
CA LEU A 179 -9.82 3.65 12.94
C LEU A 179 -8.65 2.68 13.12
N HIS A 180 -7.59 3.14 13.77
CA HIS A 180 -6.53 2.27 14.23
C HIS A 180 -6.64 2.11 15.75
N VAL A 181 -6.54 0.88 16.23
CA VAL A 181 -6.58 0.54 17.65
C VAL A 181 -5.23 -0.03 18.04
N LEU A 182 -4.59 0.61 19.00
CA LEU A 182 -3.33 0.16 19.57
C LEU A 182 -3.60 -0.50 20.92
N SER A 183 -3.26 -1.79 21.05
CA SER A 183 -3.34 -2.55 22.29
C SER A 183 -1.96 -2.99 22.78
N ALA A 184 -1.88 -3.68 23.92
CA ALA A 184 -0.62 -4.12 24.53
C ALA A 184 0.35 -2.95 24.75
N LEU A 185 -0.13 -1.92 25.43
CA LEU A 185 0.55 -0.63 25.63
C LEU A 185 1.60 -0.65 26.76
N ASP A 186 2.01 -1.84 27.20
CA ASP A 186 2.99 -2.01 28.27
C ASP A 186 4.32 -1.34 27.91
N GLY A 187 4.85 -0.53 28.83
CA GLY A 187 6.10 0.21 28.62
C GLY A 187 5.99 1.45 27.72
N LEU A 188 4.85 1.70 27.06
CA LEU A 188 4.67 2.88 26.19
C LEU A 188 4.86 4.20 26.96
N LYS A 189 4.25 4.31 28.14
CA LYS A 189 4.36 5.51 28.98
C LYS A 189 5.81 5.79 29.38
N ALA A 190 6.53 4.77 29.83
CA ALA A 190 7.94 4.90 30.21
C ALA A 190 8.83 5.25 29.00
N ALA A 191 8.54 4.69 27.82
CA ALA A 191 9.26 5.01 26.59
C ALA A 191 9.04 6.47 26.16
N MET A 192 7.80 6.96 26.24
CA MET A 192 7.46 8.35 25.95
C MET A 192 8.12 9.32 26.94
N GLU A 193 8.11 9.02 28.24
CA GLU A 193 8.72 9.86 29.29
C GLU A 193 10.26 9.89 29.19
N SER A 194 10.88 8.79 28.77
CA SER A 194 12.34 8.70 28.56
C SER A 194 12.82 9.21 27.19
N GLY A 195 11.90 9.59 26.29
CA GLY A 195 12.24 10.01 24.94
C GLY A 195 12.84 8.90 24.08
N THR A 196 12.62 7.63 24.43
CA THR A 196 13.10 6.48 23.65
C THR A 196 12.14 6.17 22.49
N SER A 197 12.64 5.43 21.50
CA SER A 197 11.83 5.02 20.34
C SER A 197 10.62 4.21 20.80
N THR A 198 9.44 4.58 20.31
CA THR A 198 8.18 3.87 20.57
C THR A 198 7.76 3.01 19.37
N ALA A 199 8.56 2.99 18.30
CA ALA A 199 8.37 2.12 17.16
C ALA A 199 8.40 0.64 17.59
N GLY A 200 7.36 -0.11 17.20
CA GLY A 200 7.21 -1.52 17.53
C GLY A 200 6.58 -1.81 18.89
N LEU A 201 6.26 -0.78 19.70
CA LEU A 201 5.45 -0.96 20.91
C LEU A 201 3.96 -1.05 20.57
N GLY A 202 3.31 -2.03 21.20
CA GLY A 202 1.89 -2.32 21.02
C GLY A 202 1.56 -3.09 19.74
N THR A 203 0.35 -3.63 19.72
CA THR A 203 -0.21 -4.32 18.55
C THR A 203 -1.23 -3.42 17.89
N LEU A 204 -1.02 -3.10 16.61
CA LEU A 204 -1.91 -2.25 15.83
C LEU A 204 -2.95 -3.10 15.09
N GLN A 205 -4.23 -2.82 15.33
CA GLN A 205 -5.35 -3.39 14.58
C GLN A 205 -6.12 -2.29 13.85
N VAL A 206 -6.53 -2.58 12.61
CA VAL A 206 -7.32 -1.65 11.80
C VAL A 206 -8.79 -2.02 11.93
N PHE A 207 -9.64 -1.02 12.05
CA PHE A 207 -11.09 -1.10 11.99
C PHE A 207 -11.61 -0.14 10.93
N SER A 208 -12.62 -0.52 10.15
CA SER A 208 -13.22 0.38 9.16
C SER A 208 -14.73 0.23 9.10
N THR A 209 -15.44 1.34 8.97
CA THR A 209 -16.89 1.35 8.72
C THR A 209 -17.24 0.98 7.28
N ARG A 210 -16.27 1.04 6.37
CA ARG A 210 -16.49 0.77 4.94
C ARG A 210 -16.11 -0.65 4.54
N ARG A 211 -15.14 -1.25 5.23
CA ARG A 211 -14.48 -2.47 4.79
C ARG A 211 -14.17 -3.40 5.96
N ALA A 212 -15.12 -4.26 6.32
CA ALA A 212 -14.91 -5.35 7.25
C ALA A 212 -15.51 -6.68 6.77
N CYS A 213 -14.86 -7.78 7.14
CA CYS A 213 -15.41 -9.10 6.93
C CYS A 213 -16.65 -9.30 7.84
N PRO A 214 -17.81 -9.72 7.31
CA PRO A 214 -18.99 -9.98 8.13
C PRO A 214 -18.87 -11.23 9.01
N VAL A 215 -17.93 -12.14 8.71
CA VAL A 215 -17.74 -13.42 9.42
C VAL A 215 -16.72 -13.27 10.54
N CYS A 216 -15.47 -12.98 10.22
CA CYS A 216 -14.39 -12.90 11.20
C CYS A 216 -14.13 -11.50 11.76
N SER A 217 -14.85 -10.47 11.29
CA SER A 217 -14.68 -9.06 11.70
C SER A 217 -13.32 -8.43 11.35
N THR A 218 -12.45 -9.10 10.59
CA THR A 218 -11.21 -8.49 10.08
C THR A 218 -11.55 -7.28 9.21
N SER A 219 -11.00 -6.11 9.55
CA SER A 219 -11.14 -4.92 8.70
C SER A 219 -9.98 -4.79 7.72
N TYR A 220 -10.28 -4.26 6.54
CA TYR A 220 -9.33 -4.09 5.45
C TYR A 220 -9.13 -2.61 5.16
N ALA A 221 -7.90 -2.24 4.80
CA ALA A 221 -7.60 -0.91 4.32
C ALA A 221 -8.29 -0.61 2.98
N GLU A 222 -8.26 0.66 2.59
CA GLU A 222 -8.68 1.03 1.24
C GLU A 222 -7.76 0.40 0.18
N LEU A 223 -8.38 -0.07 -0.91
CA LEU A 223 -7.64 -0.55 -2.07
C LEU A 223 -6.82 0.60 -2.65
N ASP A 224 -5.51 0.42 -2.66
CA ASP A 224 -4.54 1.33 -3.29
C ASP A 224 -3.91 0.61 -4.50
N PRO A 225 -3.63 1.29 -5.63
CA PRO A 225 -3.00 0.65 -6.79
C PRO A 225 -1.69 -0.08 -6.47
N ARG A 226 -0.96 0.36 -5.43
CA ARG A 226 0.28 -0.26 -4.96
C ARG A 226 0.06 -1.66 -4.38
N LEU A 227 -1.14 -1.94 -3.84
CA LEU A 227 -1.52 -3.28 -3.37
C LEU A 227 -1.49 -4.30 -4.51
N PHE A 228 -1.75 -3.87 -5.73
CA PHE A 228 -1.71 -4.73 -6.93
C PHE A 228 -0.38 -4.66 -7.67
N SER A 229 0.67 -4.13 -7.05
CA SER A 229 2.00 -4.02 -7.64
C SER A 229 2.97 -4.98 -6.95
N TYR A 230 3.47 -5.99 -7.66
CA TYR A 230 4.57 -6.83 -7.19
C TYR A 230 5.95 -6.11 -7.23
N ASN A 231 5.99 -4.87 -7.73
CA ASN A 231 7.14 -3.97 -7.63
C ASN A 231 7.05 -3.06 -6.40
N SER A 232 6.09 -3.28 -5.51
CA SER A 232 5.91 -2.47 -4.30
C SER A 232 5.78 -3.39 -3.10
N ARG A 233 6.45 -3.01 -2.00
CA ARG A 233 6.31 -3.70 -0.71
C ARG A 233 4.86 -3.88 -0.24
N HIS A 234 3.99 -2.96 -0.65
CA HIS A 234 2.57 -2.97 -0.30
C HIS A 234 1.79 -4.10 -0.97
N GLY A 235 2.23 -4.54 -2.16
CA GLY A 235 1.50 -5.50 -2.97
C GLY A 235 2.19 -6.85 -3.13
N TRP A 236 3.51 -6.91 -3.01
CA TRP A 236 4.27 -8.11 -3.28
C TRP A 236 4.02 -9.25 -2.26
N CYS A 237 4.22 -10.49 -2.68
CA CYS A 237 4.26 -11.61 -1.75
C CYS A 237 5.51 -11.47 -0.87
N PRO A 238 5.40 -11.53 0.47
CA PRO A 238 6.54 -11.35 1.37
C PRO A 238 7.60 -12.46 1.23
N ASP A 239 7.23 -13.63 0.73
CA ASP A 239 8.16 -14.76 0.61
C ASP A 239 9.03 -14.74 -0.64
N CYS A 240 8.52 -14.20 -1.74
CA CYS A 240 9.25 -14.09 -3.01
C CYS A 240 9.52 -12.65 -3.43
N VAL A 241 9.05 -11.68 -2.65
CA VAL A 241 9.42 -10.26 -2.83
C VAL A 241 9.01 -9.77 -4.23
N GLY A 242 7.90 -10.32 -4.74
CA GLY A 242 7.35 -9.98 -6.06
C GLY A 242 7.99 -10.68 -7.26
N THR A 243 8.99 -11.55 -7.05
CA THR A 243 9.63 -12.30 -8.13
C THR A 243 8.76 -13.46 -8.66
N GLY A 244 7.92 -14.04 -7.79
CA GLY A 244 7.09 -15.21 -8.10
C GLY A 244 7.80 -16.55 -8.02
N VAL A 245 9.10 -16.58 -7.77
CA VAL A 245 9.90 -17.81 -7.63
C VAL A 245 10.26 -18.09 -6.18
N LYS A 246 10.61 -19.33 -5.87
CA LYS A 246 11.12 -19.71 -4.56
C LYS A 246 12.51 -19.10 -4.37
N LEU A 247 12.68 -18.30 -3.31
CA LEU A 247 13.95 -17.67 -2.94
C LEU A 247 14.52 -18.32 -1.67
N THR A 248 15.84 -18.37 -1.56
CA THR A 248 16.53 -18.60 -0.28
C THR A 248 16.46 -17.36 0.60
N LYS A 249 16.84 -17.48 1.88
CA LYS A 249 16.85 -16.35 2.83
C LYS A 249 17.78 -15.22 2.35
N ASP A 250 18.94 -15.57 1.80
CA ASP A 250 19.92 -14.59 1.34
C ASP A 250 19.47 -13.90 0.04
N GLN A 251 18.94 -14.67 -0.91
CA GLN A 251 18.33 -14.13 -2.14
C GLN A 251 17.18 -13.16 -1.82
N ARG A 252 16.32 -13.53 -0.86
CA ARG A 252 15.20 -12.69 -0.42
C ARG A 252 15.68 -11.33 0.08
N LYS A 253 16.72 -11.31 0.92
CA LYS A 253 17.28 -10.07 1.49
C LYS A 253 17.78 -9.12 0.40
N VAL A 254 18.33 -9.65 -0.69
CA VAL A 254 18.84 -8.85 -1.80
C VAL A 254 17.73 -8.22 -2.63
N PHE A 255 16.62 -8.94 -2.86
CA PHE A 255 15.48 -8.41 -3.61
C PHE A 255 14.55 -7.51 -2.78
N ASP A 256 14.73 -7.47 -1.46
CA ASP A 256 13.89 -6.75 -0.52
C ASP A 256 14.25 -5.26 -0.45
N ASP A 257 13.54 -4.48 -1.27
CA ASP A 257 13.57 -3.01 -1.29
C ASP A 257 12.95 -2.32 -0.05
N SER A 258 12.42 -3.07 0.93
CA SER A 258 11.90 -2.48 2.18
C SER A 258 13.02 -2.03 3.12
N VAL A 259 14.21 -2.62 2.99
CA VAL A 259 15.41 -2.21 3.70
C VAL A 259 16.17 -1.22 2.82
N GLN A 260 15.67 0.02 2.75
CA GLN A 260 16.52 1.10 2.24
C GLN A 260 17.65 1.30 3.24
N SER A 261 18.90 1.15 2.79
CA SER A 261 20.04 1.64 3.56
C SER A 261 19.79 3.10 3.89
N ASP A 262 20.11 3.49 5.12
CA ASP A 262 19.99 4.85 5.65
C ASP A 262 21.02 5.80 5.02
N ASP A 263 21.31 5.59 3.75
CA ASP A 263 22.23 6.41 2.99
C ASP A 263 21.49 7.69 2.64
N ASN A 264 21.87 8.76 3.32
CA ASN A 264 21.57 10.17 3.00
C ASN A 264 21.99 10.59 1.57
N ARG A 265 22.15 9.65 0.63
CA ARG A 265 22.38 9.90 -0.78
C ARG A 265 21.06 10.27 -1.43
N GLY A 266 20.76 11.56 -1.34
CA GLY A 266 19.77 12.17 -2.21
C GLY A 266 20.04 11.78 -3.67
N ARG A 267 18.96 11.36 -4.35
CA ARG A 267 18.80 11.28 -5.81
C ARG A 267 19.62 10.23 -6.59
N GLU A 268 20.72 9.69 -6.08
CA GLU A 268 21.50 8.65 -6.76
C GLU A 268 21.14 7.25 -6.25
N GLN A 269 19.99 6.73 -6.67
CA GLN A 269 19.73 5.30 -6.60
C GLN A 269 20.22 4.66 -7.89
N THR A 270 21.20 3.76 -7.79
CA THR A 270 21.61 2.93 -8.93
C THR A 270 20.42 2.03 -9.28
N PHE A 271 19.82 2.23 -10.45
CA PHE A 271 18.69 1.40 -10.95
C PHE A 271 19.11 -0.03 -11.36
N ALA A 272 20.32 -0.46 -10.98
CA ALA A 272 20.76 -1.83 -11.26
C ALA A 272 19.94 -2.78 -10.38
N GLU A 273 19.13 -3.63 -11.01
CA GLU A 273 18.56 -4.77 -10.29
C GLU A 273 19.72 -5.63 -9.79
N PRO A 274 19.71 -6.04 -8.50
CA PRO A 274 20.77 -6.88 -8.00
C PRO A 274 20.73 -8.23 -8.72
N GLU A 275 21.82 -8.57 -9.39
CA GLU A 275 22.01 -9.87 -10.00
C GLU A 275 22.37 -10.87 -8.91
N VAL A 276 21.50 -11.86 -8.69
CA VAL A 276 21.76 -12.96 -7.79
C VAL A 276 21.87 -14.23 -8.60
N GLU A 277 23.00 -14.92 -8.47
CA GLU A 277 23.24 -16.23 -9.07
C GLU A 277 22.28 -17.28 -8.48
N ASP A 278 22.00 -18.33 -9.25
CA ASP A 278 21.22 -19.52 -8.84
C ASP A 278 19.79 -19.28 -8.33
N VAL A 279 19.12 -18.22 -8.79
CA VAL A 279 17.68 -18.07 -8.58
C VAL A 279 16.93 -19.03 -9.53
N GLY A 280 16.46 -20.15 -8.97
CA GLY A 280 15.73 -21.19 -9.70
C GLY A 280 14.37 -20.73 -10.26
N GLU A 281 13.76 -21.59 -11.09
CA GLU A 281 12.48 -21.31 -11.77
C GLU A 281 11.26 -21.86 -11.01
N THR A 282 11.48 -22.58 -9.91
CA THR A 282 10.41 -23.15 -9.10
C THR A 282 9.49 -22.05 -8.58
N ALA A 283 8.19 -22.18 -8.84
CA ALA A 283 7.20 -21.21 -8.37
C ALA A 283 7.24 -21.08 -6.83
N CYS A 284 7.07 -19.85 -6.35
CA CYS A 284 6.96 -19.58 -4.92
C CYS A 284 5.77 -20.37 -4.33
N PRO A 285 5.95 -21.17 -3.27
CA PRO A 285 4.86 -21.98 -2.70
C PRO A 285 3.76 -21.12 -2.06
N SER A 286 4.10 -19.95 -1.51
CA SER A 286 3.15 -19.09 -0.78
C SER A 286 2.21 -18.33 -1.72
N CYS A 287 2.73 -17.86 -2.86
CA CYS A 287 1.92 -17.18 -3.87
C CYS A 287 1.59 -18.03 -5.10
N LEU A 288 2.09 -19.25 -5.18
CA LEU A 288 1.96 -20.14 -6.36
C LEU A 288 2.39 -19.45 -7.67
N GLY A 289 3.37 -18.55 -7.59
CA GLY A 289 3.86 -17.77 -8.73
C GLY A 289 3.10 -16.49 -9.07
N THR A 290 2.03 -16.13 -8.36
CA THR A 290 1.24 -14.92 -8.66
C THR A 290 1.89 -13.60 -8.24
N ARG A 291 3.02 -13.65 -7.51
CA ARG A 291 3.82 -12.49 -7.09
C ARG A 291 3.20 -11.54 -6.07
N LEU A 292 1.88 -11.57 -5.87
CA LEU A 292 1.15 -10.68 -4.95
C LEU A 292 0.88 -11.29 -3.57
N ASN A 293 0.68 -10.43 -2.56
CA ASN A 293 0.30 -10.82 -1.20
C ASN A 293 -1.13 -11.41 -1.13
N PRO A 294 -1.50 -12.07 -0.01
CA PRO A 294 -2.83 -12.64 0.16
C PRO A 294 -3.97 -11.64 -0.01
N THR A 295 -3.83 -10.41 0.53
CA THR A 295 -4.87 -9.38 0.49
C THR A 295 -5.22 -8.97 -0.94
N ALA A 296 -4.21 -8.70 -1.78
CA ALA A 296 -4.36 -8.33 -3.18
C ALA A 296 -4.99 -9.46 -4.01
N ARG A 297 -4.60 -10.71 -3.73
CA ARG A 297 -5.17 -11.91 -4.39
C ARG A 297 -6.63 -12.16 -4.04
N ALA A 298 -7.07 -11.68 -2.89
CA ALA A 298 -8.45 -11.80 -2.43
C ALA A 298 -9.37 -10.70 -3.01
N VAL A 299 -8.88 -9.82 -3.89
CA VAL A 299 -9.75 -8.87 -4.60
C VAL A 299 -10.22 -9.47 -5.91
N ARG A 300 -11.54 -9.47 -6.11
CA ARG A 300 -12.17 -10.04 -7.32
C ARG A 300 -13.03 -9.00 -8.01
N PHE A 301 -13.02 -9.02 -9.33
CA PHE A 301 -13.91 -8.23 -10.16
C PHE A 301 -14.59 -9.19 -11.15
N ALA A 302 -15.92 -9.13 -11.23
CA ALA A 302 -16.74 -10.13 -11.93
C ALA A 302 -16.36 -11.59 -11.56
N GLY A 303 -16.04 -11.83 -10.28
CA GLY A 303 -15.65 -13.15 -9.76
C GLY A 303 -14.19 -13.57 -10.03
N VAL A 304 -13.41 -12.79 -10.79
CA VAL A 304 -12.05 -13.14 -11.20
C VAL A 304 -11.01 -12.28 -10.47
N SER A 305 -9.92 -12.86 -9.97
CA SER A 305 -8.83 -12.09 -9.34
C SER A 305 -7.88 -11.50 -10.40
N ILE A 306 -7.19 -10.40 -10.05
CA ILE A 306 -6.23 -9.78 -10.98
C ILE A 306 -5.10 -10.75 -11.36
N THR A 307 -4.77 -11.68 -10.46
CA THR A 307 -3.73 -12.68 -10.70
C THR A 307 -4.19 -13.81 -11.61
N ASP A 308 -5.49 -14.06 -11.70
CA ASP A 308 -6.05 -15.01 -12.67
C ASP A 308 -6.04 -14.37 -14.05
N ILE A 309 -6.44 -13.10 -14.17
CA ILE A 309 -6.31 -12.32 -15.41
C ILE A 309 -4.86 -12.29 -15.90
N ALA A 310 -3.88 -12.15 -14.99
CA ALA A 310 -2.46 -12.17 -15.34
C ALA A 310 -1.97 -13.48 -15.97
N ARG A 311 -2.67 -14.59 -15.73
CA ARG A 311 -2.31 -15.92 -16.25
C ARG A 311 -2.95 -16.24 -17.60
N LEU A 312 -3.96 -15.46 -18.00
CA LEU A 312 -4.67 -15.66 -19.25
C LEU A 312 -3.80 -15.26 -20.45
N SER A 313 -4.07 -15.87 -21.61
CA SER A 313 -3.52 -15.36 -22.86
C SER A 313 -4.12 -14.00 -23.19
N VAL A 314 -3.45 -13.19 -24.02
CA VAL A 314 -3.98 -11.88 -24.44
C VAL A 314 -5.35 -12.02 -25.13
N SER A 315 -5.56 -13.10 -25.88
CA SER A 315 -6.84 -13.43 -26.51
C SER A 315 -7.95 -13.69 -25.49
N ASP A 316 -7.64 -14.44 -24.42
CA ASP A 316 -8.62 -14.75 -23.37
C ASP A 316 -8.92 -13.53 -22.50
N VAL A 317 -7.92 -12.69 -22.22
CA VAL A 317 -8.15 -11.40 -21.55
C VAL A 317 -9.09 -10.53 -22.37
N ARG A 318 -8.90 -10.45 -23.69
CA ARG A 318 -9.81 -9.71 -24.58
C ARG A 318 -11.23 -10.26 -24.52
N GLN A 319 -11.40 -11.58 -24.52
CA GLN A 319 -12.70 -12.21 -24.41
C GLN A 319 -13.38 -11.93 -23.06
N TRP A 320 -12.61 -11.97 -21.97
CA TRP A 320 -13.11 -11.60 -20.64
C TRP A 320 -13.54 -10.14 -20.59
N VAL A 321 -12.75 -9.20 -21.13
CA VAL A 321 -13.16 -7.79 -21.19
C VAL A 321 -14.45 -7.61 -22.00
N ALA A 322 -14.59 -8.33 -23.12
CA ALA A 322 -15.82 -8.28 -23.92
C ALA A 322 -17.06 -8.80 -23.16
N SER A 323 -16.90 -9.81 -22.30
CA SER A 323 -18.02 -10.34 -21.51
C SER A 323 -18.47 -9.41 -20.38
N LEU A 324 -17.63 -8.48 -19.94
CA LEU A 324 -18.00 -7.44 -18.97
C LEU A 324 -19.02 -6.45 -19.56
N GLY A 325 -18.94 -6.18 -20.87
CA GLY A 325 -19.84 -5.24 -21.57
C GLY A 325 -21.26 -5.77 -21.82
N THR A 326 -21.56 -7.01 -21.45
CA THR A 326 -22.89 -7.61 -21.65
C THR A 326 -23.91 -7.04 -20.65
N ILE A 327 -25.12 -6.70 -21.12
CA ILE A 327 -26.17 -6.07 -20.31
C ILE A 327 -26.46 -6.91 -19.05
N GLY A 328 -26.33 -6.29 -17.87
CA GLY A 328 -26.57 -6.92 -16.57
C GLY A 328 -25.33 -7.51 -15.88
N ALA A 329 -24.16 -7.52 -16.55
CA ALA A 329 -22.90 -7.95 -15.93
C ALA A 329 -22.25 -6.87 -15.05
N MET A 330 -22.61 -5.60 -15.26
CA MET A 330 -22.07 -4.44 -14.55
C MET A 330 -23.19 -3.50 -14.12
N THR A 331 -23.08 -2.94 -12.92
CA THR A 331 -23.91 -1.84 -12.44
C THR A 331 -23.68 -0.58 -13.28
N ALA A 332 -24.63 0.37 -13.28
CA ALA A 332 -24.49 1.63 -14.02
C ALA A 332 -23.22 2.42 -13.65
N ARG A 333 -22.77 2.31 -12.40
CA ARG A 333 -21.49 2.88 -11.94
C ARG A 333 -20.29 2.16 -12.54
N GLU A 334 -20.32 0.83 -12.56
CA GLU A 334 -19.26 0.01 -13.14
C GLU A 334 -19.14 0.28 -14.64
N SER A 335 -20.25 0.31 -15.38
CA SER A 335 -20.26 0.60 -16.82
C SER A 335 -19.76 2.02 -17.18
N GLY A 336 -19.87 2.99 -16.27
CA GLY A 336 -19.34 4.34 -16.50
C GLY A 336 -17.86 4.51 -16.16
N ILE A 337 -17.26 3.55 -15.45
CA ILE A 337 -15.84 3.58 -15.04
C ILE A 337 -14.99 2.67 -15.95
N ALA A 338 -15.55 1.54 -16.40
CA ALA A 338 -14.91 0.60 -17.31
C ALA A 338 -14.80 1.16 -18.73
#